data_AF-A0A6V7LDA3-F1
#
_entry.id   AF-A0A6V7LDA3-F1
#
_cell.length_a   1.000
_cell.length_b   1.000
_cell.length_c   1.000
_cell.angle_alpha   90.00
_cell.angle_beta   90.00
_cell.angle_gamma   90.00
#
_symmetry.space_group_name_H-M   'P 1'
#
loop_
_entity.id
_entity.type
_entity.pdbx_description
1 polymer ?
#
loop_
_entity_poly.entity_id
_entity_poly.type
_entity_poly.pdbx_seq_one_letter_code
_entity_poly.pdbx_strand_id
1 'polypeptide(L)'
;AVKQLLFNVLLFPDGGWLVDTGAQTGEDRSEYTLRQHQLSKLRNLCIPKVTLLLLNVMSEMNEHAGCIELADTIATEQYSLYSVFSKERLREVYKKICESSVALMDQKKDPWGYPR
;
A
#
# COMPACT_ATOMS: atom_id res chain seq x y z
N ALA A 1 -5.56 6.67 -15.40
CA ALA A 1 -4.21 7.25 -15.28
C ALA A 1 -3.72 7.29 -13.83
N VAL A 2 -4.45 7.95 -12.90
CA VAL A 2 -4.01 8.11 -11.50
C VAL A 2 -3.89 6.78 -10.73
N LYS A 3 -4.88 5.89 -10.85
CA LYS A 3 -4.85 4.55 -10.21
C LYS A 3 -3.54 3.80 -10.48
N GLN A 4 -3.13 3.73 -11.75
CA GLN A 4 -1.89 3.05 -12.15
C GLN A 4 -0.65 3.69 -11.53
N LEU A 5 -0.58 5.02 -11.45
CA LEU A 5 0.54 5.73 -10.84
C LEU A 5 0.66 5.41 -9.34
N LEU A 6 -0.47 5.32 -8.64
CA LEU A 6 -0.49 4.93 -7.22
C LEU A 6 -0.06 3.46 -7.04
N PHE A 7 -0.53 2.55 -7.89
CA PHE A 7 -0.06 1.16 -7.87
C PHE A 7 1.43 1.04 -8.14
N ASN A 8 1.99 1.81 -9.08
CA ASN A 8 3.42 1.78 -9.37
C ASN A 8 4.29 2.15 -8.16
N VAL A 9 3.78 2.99 -7.25
CA VAL A 9 4.48 3.31 -6.00
C VAL A 9 4.42 2.14 -5.01
N LEU A 10 3.28 1.46 -4.91
CA LEU A 10 3.09 0.33 -3.98
C LEU A 10 3.79 -0.95 -4.47
N LEU A 11 3.74 -1.20 -5.77
CA LEU A 11 4.22 -2.42 -6.45
C LEU A 11 5.48 -2.13 -7.26
N PHE A 12 6.31 -1.20 -6.77
CA PHE A 12 7.56 -0.87 -7.42
C PHE A 12 8.44 -2.13 -7.51
N PRO A 13 9.06 -2.40 -8.67
CA PRO A 13 9.84 -3.61 -8.87
C PRO A 13 11.10 -3.65 -7.98
N ASP A 14 11.80 -4.79 -8.00
CA ASP A 14 13.15 -4.94 -7.45
C ASP A 14 13.33 -4.44 -6.01
N GLY A 15 12.50 -4.95 -5.09
CA GLY A 15 12.60 -4.65 -3.65
C GLY A 15 11.77 -3.46 -3.17
N GLY A 16 11.14 -2.72 -4.08
CA GLY A 16 10.12 -1.73 -3.75
C GLY A 16 10.62 -0.27 -3.74
N TRP A 17 9.67 0.65 -3.57
CA TRP A 17 9.93 2.08 -3.77
C TRP A 17 10.86 2.66 -2.70
N LEU A 18 11.97 3.30 -3.09
CA LEU A 18 13.00 3.81 -2.15
C LEU A 18 13.69 2.69 -1.33
N VAL A 19 13.88 1.52 -1.93
CA VAL A 19 14.73 0.44 -1.39
C VAL A 19 15.94 0.28 -2.32
N ASP A 20 17.13 0.25 -1.76
CA ASP A 20 18.35 0.04 -2.55
C ASP A 20 18.55 -1.45 -2.84
N THR A 21 18.91 -1.77 -4.08
CA THR A 21 19.14 -3.14 -4.57
C THR A 21 20.61 -3.57 -4.52
N GLY A 22 21.53 -2.64 -4.26
CA GLY A 22 22.97 -2.87 -4.24
C GLY A 22 23.57 -2.80 -2.85
N ALA A 23 24.42 -3.76 -2.49
CA ALA A 23 25.27 -3.67 -1.31
C ALA A 23 26.37 -2.62 -1.56
N GLN A 24 26.35 -1.53 -0.80
CA GLN A 24 27.41 -0.53 -0.88
C GLN A 24 28.63 -0.99 -0.06
N THR A 25 29.64 -1.49 -0.77
CA THR A 25 30.97 -1.77 -0.26
C THR A 25 31.84 -0.52 -0.37
N GLY A 26 31.75 0.41 0.59
CA GLY A 26 32.50 1.66 0.58
C GLY A 26 32.64 2.32 1.95
N GLU A 27 33.63 3.20 2.10
CA GLU A 27 34.20 3.69 3.37
C GLU A 27 33.31 4.68 4.16
N ASP A 28 32.25 5.25 3.57
CA ASP A 28 31.34 6.19 4.25
C ASP A 28 30.06 5.54 4.80
N ARG A 29 30.24 4.68 5.81
CA ARG A 29 29.14 3.97 6.48
C ARG A 29 28.15 4.93 7.16
N SER A 30 28.59 6.09 7.66
CA SER A 30 27.75 7.07 8.38
C SER A 30 26.74 7.76 7.45
N GLU A 31 27.18 8.32 6.32
CA GLU A 31 26.30 8.98 5.35
C GLU A 31 25.30 7.99 4.74
N TYR A 32 25.75 6.77 4.47
CA TYR A 32 24.89 5.69 4.01
C TYR A 32 23.78 5.38 5.03
N THR A 33 24.11 5.24 6.32
CA THR A 33 23.09 4.97 7.36
C THR A 33 22.09 6.11 7.51
N LEU A 34 22.53 7.37 7.41
CA LEU A 34 21.64 8.53 7.45
C LEU A 34 20.66 8.51 6.25
N ARG A 35 21.17 8.22 5.05
CA ARG A 35 20.34 8.08 3.85
C ARG A 35 19.32 6.96 4.00
N GLN A 36 19.72 5.79 4.47
CA GLN A 36 18.80 4.66 4.73
C GLN A 36 17.67 5.04 5.69
N HIS A 37 18.00 5.74 6.76
CA HIS A 37 17.02 6.23 7.72
C HIS A 37 16.02 7.21 7.09
N GLN A 38 16.50 8.12 6.24
CA GLN A 38 15.65 9.06 5.51
C GLN A 38 14.71 8.34 4.53
N LEU A 39 15.21 7.36 3.77
CA LEU A 39 14.40 6.56 2.84
C LEU A 39 13.32 5.76 3.58
N SER A 40 13.67 5.12 4.70
CA SER A 40 12.70 4.42 5.53
C SER A 40 11.62 5.36 6.08
N LYS A 41 11.99 6.55 6.55
CA LYS A 41 11.02 7.58 6.99
C LYS A 41 10.08 8.02 5.88
N LEU A 42 10.59 8.22 4.66
CA LEU A 42 9.78 8.58 3.51
C LEU A 42 8.78 7.46 3.17
N ARG A 43 9.21 6.20 3.20
CA ARG A 43 8.31 5.05 3.01
C ARG A 43 7.20 5.02 4.06
N ASN A 44 7.55 5.16 5.34
CA ASN A 44 6.60 5.17 6.46
C ASN A 44 5.55 6.30 6.36
N LEU A 45 5.87 7.40 5.68
CA LEU A 45 4.96 8.52 5.50
C LEU A 45 4.15 8.43 4.20
N CYS A 46 4.79 8.08 3.10
CA CYS A 46 4.19 8.14 1.76
C CYS A 46 3.40 6.87 1.42
N ILE A 47 3.89 5.68 1.74
CA ILE A 47 3.20 4.42 1.40
C ILE A 47 1.80 4.37 2.02
N PRO A 48 1.61 4.69 3.32
CA PRO A 48 0.26 4.71 3.90
C PRO A 48 -0.66 5.75 3.26
N LYS A 49 -0.13 6.94 2.95
CA LYS A 49 -0.91 8.00 2.29
C LYS A 49 -1.33 7.60 0.88
N VAL A 50 -0.42 7.05 0.09
CA VAL A 50 -0.69 6.55 -1.27
C VAL A 50 -1.73 5.43 -1.25
N THR A 51 -1.63 4.52 -0.28
CA THR A 51 -2.60 3.43 -0.10
C THR A 51 -4.00 3.97 0.20
N LEU A 52 -4.12 4.92 1.12
CA LEU A 52 -5.42 5.56 1.43
C LEU A 52 -5.98 6.34 0.23
N LEU A 53 -5.12 7.07 -0.50
CA LEU A 53 -5.52 7.76 -1.73
C LEU A 53 -6.02 6.78 -2.80
N LEU A 54 -5.34 5.63 -2.95
CA LEU A 54 -5.75 4.60 -3.89
C LEU A 54 -7.11 4.00 -3.53
N LEU A 55 -7.33 3.67 -2.25
CA LEU A 55 -8.63 3.20 -1.75
C LEU A 55 -9.75 4.21 -2.02
N ASN A 56 -9.49 5.51 -1.79
CA ASN A 56 -10.48 6.55 -2.07
C ASN A 56 -10.81 6.64 -3.56
N VAL A 57 -9.79 6.68 -4.43
CA VAL A 57 -9.97 6.73 -5.89
C VAL A 57 -10.77 5.51 -6.37
N MET A 58 -10.45 4.32 -5.91
CA MET A 58 -11.15 3.10 -6.30
C MET A 58 -12.60 3.06 -5.79
N SER A 59 -12.83 3.52 -4.55
CA SER A 59 -14.18 3.61 -3.98
C SER A 59 -15.05 4.62 -4.74
N GLU A 60 -14.51 5.78 -5.11
CA GLU A 60 -15.20 6.79 -5.93
C GLU A 60 -15.52 6.28 -7.34
N MET A 61 -14.67 5.40 -7.89
CA MET A 61 -14.90 4.72 -9.17
C MET A 61 -15.86 3.51 -9.07
N ASN A 62 -16.43 3.24 -7.89
CA ASN A 62 -17.21 2.02 -7.60
C ASN A 62 -16.45 0.70 -7.80
N GLU A 63 -15.12 0.72 -7.79
CA GLU A 63 -14.26 -0.47 -7.89
C GLU A 63 -14.00 -1.10 -6.51
N HIS A 64 -15.08 -1.36 -5.76
CA HIS A 64 -14.98 -1.83 -4.37
C HIS A 64 -14.33 -3.21 -4.22
N ALA A 65 -14.46 -4.09 -5.22
CA ALA A 65 -13.77 -5.39 -5.21
C ALA A 65 -12.25 -5.24 -5.22
N GLY A 66 -11.73 -4.28 -5.99
CA GLY A 66 -10.30 -4.01 -6.02
C GLY A 66 -9.79 -3.40 -4.70
N CYS A 67 -10.64 -2.72 -3.92
CA CYS A 67 -10.27 -2.28 -2.57
C CYS A 67 -10.01 -3.49 -1.65
N ILE A 68 -10.74 -4.60 -1.84
CA ILE A 68 -10.54 -5.84 -1.09
C ILE A 68 -9.23 -6.52 -1.55
N GLU A 69 -8.99 -6.65 -2.85
CA GLU A 69 -7.73 -7.21 -3.38
C GLU A 69 -6.49 -6.42 -2.94
N LEU A 70 -6.63 -5.10 -2.74
CA LEU A 70 -5.54 -4.28 -2.21
C LEU A 70 -5.16 -4.70 -0.78
N ALA A 71 -6.09 -5.22 0.02
CA ALA A 71 -5.80 -5.75 1.35
C ALA A 71 -4.81 -6.92 1.27
N ASP A 72 -5.05 -7.86 0.35
CA ASP A 72 -4.17 -9.00 0.11
C ASP A 72 -2.80 -8.53 -0.37
N THR A 73 -2.80 -7.53 -1.27
CA THR A 73 -1.57 -6.94 -1.79
C THR A 73 -0.72 -6.30 -0.68
N ILE A 74 -1.34 -5.63 0.30
CA ILE A 74 -0.64 -5.04 1.45
C ILE A 74 -0.08 -6.12 2.38
N ALA A 75 -0.82 -7.21 2.57
CA ALA A 75 -0.45 -8.33 3.43
C ALA A 75 0.62 -9.26 2.81
N THR A 76 0.84 -9.16 1.50
CA THR A 76 1.77 -10.03 0.76
C THR A 76 3.23 -9.77 1.17
N GLU A 77 3.98 -10.85 1.39
CA GLU A 77 5.41 -10.78 1.74
C GLU A 77 6.28 -10.22 0.61
N GLN A 78 5.88 -10.43 -0.65
CA GLN A 78 6.57 -9.96 -1.86
C GLN A 78 6.97 -8.48 -1.77
N TYR A 79 6.08 -7.63 -1.28
CA TYR A 79 6.34 -6.19 -1.12
C TYR A 79 6.52 -5.78 0.35
N SER A 80 6.14 -6.66 1.28
CA SER A 80 6.24 -6.45 2.74
C SER A 80 5.70 -5.09 3.19
N LEU A 81 4.65 -4.59 2.53
CA LEU A 81 4.14 -3.23 2.72
C LEU A 81 3.63 -3.04 4.15
N TYR A 82 3.01 -4.08 4.74
CA TYR A 82 2.52 -4.08 6.12
C TYR A 82 3.55 -3.62 7.16
N SER A 83 4.85 -3.85 6.92
CA SER A 83 5.94 -3.45 7.84
C SER A 83 6.15 -1.94 7.93
N VAL A 84 5.70 -1.21 6.91
CA VAL A 84 5.86 0.25 6.76
C VAL A 84 4.71 1.02 7.44
N PHE A 85 3.59 0.35 7.72
CA PHE A 85 2.43 0.98 8.36
C PHE A 85 2.59 1.04 9.88
N SER A 86 2.23 2.18 10.46
CA SER A 86 1.92 2.22 11.89
C SER A 86 0.59 1.51 12.16
N LYS A 87 0.39 1.00 13.38
CA LYS A 87 -0.87 0.35 13.79
C LYS A 87 -2.10 1.23 13.57
N GLU A 88 -1.96 2.54 13.77
CA GLU A 88 -3.02 3.52 13.55
C GLU A 88 -3.38 3.66 12.07
N ARG A 89 -2.36 3.80 11.21
CA ARG A 89 -2.57 3.91 9.75
C ARG A 89 -3.15 2.64 9.16
N LEU A 90 -2.71 1.49 9.65
CA LEU A 90 -3.26 0.21 9.21
C LEU A 90 -4.74 0.07 9.59
N ARG A 91 -5.14 0.57 10.77
CA ARG A 91 -6.55 0.63 11.17
C ARG A 91 -7.38 1.53 10.26
N GLU A 92 -6.84 2.67 9.84
CA GLU A 92 -7.51 3.57 8.88
C GLU A 92 -7.73 2.87 7.53
N VAL A 93 -6.73 2.15 7.03
CA VAL A 93 -6.80 1.35 5.79
C VAL A 93 -7.88 0.27 5.90
N TYR A 94 -7.86 -0.54 6.95
CA TYR A 94 -8.87 -1.58 7.15
C TYR A 94 -10.28 -1.01 7.29
N LYS A 95 -10.43 0.15 7.94
CA LYS A 95 -11.73 0.82 8.03
C LYS A 95 -12.27 1.15 6.63
N LYS A 96 -11.44 1.64 5.71
CA LYS A 96 -11.85 1.91 4.33
C LYS A 96 -12.19 0.65 3.54
N ILE A 97 -11.43 -0.42 3.72
CA ILE A 97 -11.74 -1.71 3.11
C ILE A 97 -13.10 -2.23 3.61
N CYS A 98 -13.39 -2.13 4.91
CA CYS A 98 -14.70 -2.51 5.46
C CYS A 98 -15.85 -1.69 4.87
N GLU A 99 -15.66 -0.38 4.69
CA GLU A 99 -16.64 0.48 4.02
C GLU A 99 -16.92 0.00 2.58
N SER A 100 -15.89 -0.41 1.83
CA SER A 100 -16.04 -1.02 0.50
C SER A 100 -16.76 -2.38 0.54
N SER A 101 -16.50 -3.24 1.53
CA SER A 101 -17.24 -4.51 1.71
C SER A 101 -18.73 -4.28 1.95
N VAL A 102 -19.09 -3.26 2.74
CA VAL A 102 -20.50 -2.88 2.95
C VAL A 102 -21.13 -2.43 1.63
N ALA A 103 -20.44 -1.58 0.87
CA ALA A 103 -20.91 -1.13 -0.44
C ALA A 103 -21.12 -2.29 -1.45
N LEU A 104 -20.30 -3.35 -1.38
CA LEU A 104 -20.48 -4.57 -2.19
C LEU A 104 -21.72 -5.36 -1.77
N MET A 105 -21.96 -5.49 -0.46
CA MET A 105 -23.16 -6.17 0.04
C MET A 105 -24.46 -5.45 -0.37
N ASP A 106 -24.45 -4.11 -0.38
CA ASP A 106 -25.57 -3.31 -0.88
C ASP A 106 -25.86 -3.58 -2.38
N GLN A 107 -24.84 -3.98 -3.14
CA GLN A 107 -24.94 -4.42 -4.53
C GLN A 107 -25.36 -5.90 -4.69
N LYS A 108 -25.82 -6.56 -3.62
CA LYS A 108 -26.20 -7.98 -3.57
C LYS A 108 -25.05 -8.97 -3.86
N LYS A 109 -23.81 -8.52 -3.75
CA LYS A 109 -22.62 -9.39 -3.78
C LYS A 109 -22.29 -9.89 -2.37
N ASP A 110 -21.34 -10.81 -2.27
CA ASP A 110 -20.72 -11.12 -0.99
C ASP A 110 -19.72 -10.01 -0.56
N PRO A 111 -19.20 -10.05 0.68
CA PRO A 111 -18.24 -9.04 1.19
C PRO A 111 -16.91 -8.96 0.41
N TRP A 112 -16.59 -9.98 -0.38
CA TRP A 112 -15.38 -10.06 -1.22
C TRP A 112 -15.64 -9.63 -2.67
N GLY A 113 -16.90 -9.39 -3.05
CA GLY A 113 -17.30 -8.90 -4.37
C GLY A 113 -17.72 -9.99 -5.36
N TYR A 114 -17.85 -11.23 -4.92
CA TYR A 114 -18.35 -12.33 -5.73
C TYR A 114 -19.89 -12.34 -5.79
N PRO A 115 -20.47 -12.79 -6.91
CA PRO A 115 -21.91 -13.01 -6.99
C PRO A 115 -22.35 -14.09 -6.00
N ARG A 116 -23.50 -13.87 -5.36
CA ARG A 116 -24.15 -14.88 -4.52
C ARG A 116 -24.87 -15.94 -5.35
#